data_AF-M1MTH2-F1
#
_entry.id   AF-M1MTH2-F1
#
_cell.length_a   1.000
_cell.length_b   1.000
_cell.length_c   1.000
_cell.angle_alpha   90.00
_cell.angle_beta   90.00
_cell.angle_gamma   90.00
#
_symmetry.space_group_name_H-M   'P 1'
#
loop_
_entity.id
_entity.type
_entity.pdbx_description
1 polymer ?
#
loop_
_entity_poly.entity_id
_entity_poly.type
_entity_poly.pdbx_seq_one_letter_code
_entity_poly.pdbx_strand_id
1 'polypeptide(L)' 'MREFKLKNDEAIFKLNQAMGKARANLYKAIEIYGRSSNEVIIVSRNLDIYINISMKRKV' A
#
# COMPACT_ATOMS: atom_id res chain seq x y z
N MET A 1 28.07 -2.81 -5.69
CA MET A 1 26.91 -3.72 -5.87
C MET A 1 26.18 -4.08 -4.56
N ARG A 2 26.88 -4.39 -3.45
CA ARG A 2 26.22 -4.79 -2.18
C ARG A 2 25.32 -3.71 -1.56
N GLU A 3 25.74 -2.44 -1.59
CA GLU A 3 24.99 -1.32 -1.00
C GLU A 3 23.70 -0.99 -1.77
N PHE A 4 23.71 -1.13 -3.10
CA PHE A 4 22.50 -0.96 -3.92
C PHE A 4 21.46 -2.04 -3.63
N LYS A 5 21.90 -3.27 -3.37
CA LYS A 5 21.01 -4.39 -3.00
C LYS A 5 20.32 -4.12 -1.65
N LEU A 6 21.07 -3.67 -0.64
CA LEU A 6 20.54 -3.29 0.67
C LEU A 6 19.52 -2.16 0.61
N LYS A 7 19.81 -1.10 -0.16
CA LYS A 7 18.85 0.02 -0.37
C LYS A 7 17.56 -0.44 -1.04
N ASN A 8 17.66 -1.42 -1.96
CA ASN A 8 16.50 -1.97 -2.65
C ASN A 8 15.64 -2.83 -1.71
N ASP A 9 16.28 -3.66 -0.88
CA ASP A 9 15.60 -4.49 0.12
C ASP A 9 14.88 -3.62 1.18
N GLU A 10 15.50 -2.53 1.64
CA GLU A 10 14.89 -1.58 2.56
C GLU A 10 13.69 -0.84 1.91
N ALA A 11 13.83 -0.44 0.65
CA ALA A 11 12.75 0.21 -0.09
C ALA A 11 11.56 -0.73 -0.35
N ILE A 12 11.80 -2.03 -0.53
CA ILE A 12 10.75 -3.06 -0.62
C ILE A 12 10.10 -3.27 0.73
N PHE A 13 10.89 -3.37 1.81
CA PHE A 13 10.38 -3.53 3.17
C PHE A 13 9.44 -2.38 3.58
N LYS A 14 9.86 -1.13 3.34
CA LYS A 14 9.03 0.06 3.62
C LYS A 14 7.75 0.07 2.79
N LEU A 15 7.82 -0.32 1.52
CA LEU A 15 6.64 -0.43 0.66
C LEU A 15 5.66 -1.49 1.19
N ASN A 16 6.15 -2.66 1.59
CA ASN A 16 5.31 -3.71 2.17
C ASN A 16 4.65 -3.26 3.48
N GLN A 17 5.36 -2.54 4.35
CA GLN A 17 4.75 -1.94 5.53
C GLN A 17 3.65 -0.94 5.18
N ALA A 18 3.89 -0.05 4.21
CA ALA A 18 2.90 0.94 3.78
C ALA A 18 1.64 0.27 3.21
N MET A 19 1.80 -0.77 2.39
CA MET A 19 0.69 -1.59 1.88
C MET A 19 -0.10 -2.26 3.01
N GLY A 20 0.58 -2.82 4.01
CA GLY A 20 -0.06 -3.42 5.18
C GLY A 20 -0.92 -2.42 5.95
N LYS A 21 -0.39 -1.22 6.22
CA LYS A 21 -1.13 -0.14 6.88
C LYS A 21 -2.32 0.34 6.05
N ALA A 22 -2.14 0.53 4.74
CA ALA A 22 -3.22 0.94 3.85
C ALA A 22 -4.36 -0.09 3.79
N ARG A 23 -4.03 -1.38 3.77
CA ARG A 23 -5.03 -2.47 3.83
C ARG A 23 -5.79 -2.49 5.16
N ALA A 24 -5.10 -2.33 6.29
CA ALA A 24 -5.74 -2.26 7.61
C ALA A 24 -6.70 -1.05 7.71
N ASN A 25 -6.28 0.11 7.20
CA ASN A 25 -7.12 1.30 7.15
C ASN A 25 -8.35 1.10 6.27
N LEU A 26 -8.20 0.40 5.13
CA LEU A 26 -9.32 0.07 4.26
C LEU A 26 -10.35 -0.81 4.97
N TYR A 27 -9.91 -1.87 5.64
CA TYR A 27 -10.84 -2.73 6.39
C TYR A 27 -11.56 -1.97 7.49
N LYS A 28 -10.83 -1.14 8.25
CA LYS A 28 -11.44 -0.30 9.30
C LYS A 28 -12.43 0.71 8.72
N ALA A 29 -12.13 1.31 7.56
CA ALA A 29 -13.04 2.23 6.90
C ALA A 29 -14.32 1.51 6.41
N ILE A 30 -14.20 0.30 5.88
CA ILE A 30 -15.34 -0.53 5.46
C ILE A 30 -16.23 -0.86 6.66
N GLU A 31 -15.63 -1.19 7.80
CA GLU A 31 -16.35 -1.51 9.03
C GLU A 31 -17.13 -0.30 9.58
N ILE A 32 -16.54 0.90 9.56
CA ILE A 32 -17.13 2.11 10.14
C ILE A 32 -18.16 2.75 9.19
N TYR A 33 -17.79 2.92 7.92
CA TYR A 33 -18.55 3.74 6.97
C TYR A 33 -19.37 2.92 5.98
N GLY A 34 -19.16 1.60 5.96
CA GLY A 34 -19.74 0.73 4.95
C GLY A 34 -18.98 0.80 3.63
N ARG A 35 -19.04 -0.31 2.88
CA ARG A 35 -18.23 -0.55 1.68
C ARG A 35 -18.40 0.50 0.57
N SER A 36 -19.58 1.10 0.44
CA SER A 36 -19.92 2.03 -0.65
C SER A 36 -19.74 3.50 -0.27
N SER A 37 -19.19 3.79 0.90
CA SER A 37 -18.95 5.17 1.35
C SER A 37 -17.84 5.85 0.55
N ASN A 38 -17.92 7.18 0.43
CA ASN A 38 -16.89 7.98 -0.23
C ASN A 38 -15.54 7.86 0.50
N GLU A 39 -15.58 7.71 1.82
CA GLU A 39 -14.43 7.47 2.69
C GLU A 39 -13.70 6.19 2.29
N VAL A 40 -14.43 5.09 2.06
CA VAL A 40 -13.84 3.83 1.59
C VAL A 40 -13.27 3.97 0.19
N ILE A 41 -13.89 4.73 -0.71
CA ILE A 41 -13.36 4.99 -2.06
C ILE A 41 -12.01 5.72 -1.98
N ILE A 42 -11.90 6.75 -1.13
CA ILE A 42 -10.65 7.50 -0.93
C ILE A 42 -9.56 6.60 -0.37
N VAL A 43 -9.87 5.81 0.67
CA VAL A 43 -8.90 4.89 1.28
C VAL A 43 -8.49 3.77 0.31
N SER A 44 -9.41 3.30 -0.53
CA SER A 44 -9.12 2.31 -1.59
C SER A 44 -8.12 2.86 -2.61
N ARG A 45 -8.29 4.11 -3.05
CA ARG A 45 -7.34 4.77 -3.97
C ARG A 45 -5.94 4.86 -3.38
N ASN A 46 -5.81 5.08 -2.07
CA ASN A 46 -4.51 5.09 -1.41
C ASN A 46 -3.83 3.70 -1.46
N LEU A 47 -4.60 2.61 -1.28
CA LEU A 47 -4.06 1.26 -1.42
C LEU A 47 -3.62 0.96 -2.87
N ASP A 48 -4.40 1.39 -3.85
CA ASP A 48 -4.09 1.22 -5.28
C ASP A 48 -2.77 1.89 -5.70
N ILE A 49 -2.43 3.04 -5.13
CA ILE A 49 -1.14 3.70 -5.39
C ILE A 49 0.03 2.78 -5.01
N TYR A 50 -0.02 2.17 -3.83
CA TYR A 50 1.04 1.27 -3.37
C TYR A 50 1.12 -0.02 -4.18
N ILE A 51 -0.02 -0.57 -4.60
CA ILE A 51 -0.07 -1.73 -5.51
C ILE A 51 0.58 -1.38 -6.85
N ASN A 52 0.24 -0.23 -7.43
CA ASN A 52 0.80 0.21 -8.70
C ASN A 52 2.32 0.43 -8.63
N ILE A 53 2.82 1.02 -7.54
CA ILE A 53 4.27 1.17 -7.31
C ILE A 53 4.94 -0.20 -7.22
N SER A 54 4.31 -1.16 -6.53
CA SER A 54 4.82 -2.53 -6.39
C SER A 54 4.88 -3.26 -7.74
N MET A 55 3.84 -3.13 -8.56
CA MET A 55 3.80 -3.75 -9.90
C MET A 55 4.80 -3.12 -10.87
N LYS A 56 4.97 -1.79 -10.84
CA LYS A 56 5.96 -1.10 -11.69
C LYS A 56 7.41 -1.40 -11.30
N ARG A 57 7.66 -1.90 -10.09
CA ARG A 57 8.98 -2.39 -9.66
C ARG A 57 9.26 -3.83 -10.07
N LYS A 58 8.29 -4.55 -10.64
CA LYS A 58 8.42 -5.95 -11.07
C LYS A 58 8.98 -6.13 -12.50
N VAL A 59 9.51 -5.07 -13.13
CA VAL A 59 10.24 -5.10 -14.41
C VAL A 59 11.74 -5.22 -14.20
#